data_AF-A0A5C7VRL5-F1
#
_entry.id   AF-A0A5C7VRL5-F1
#
_cell.length_a   1.000
_cell.length_b   1.000
_cell.length_c   1.000
_cell.angle_alpha   90.00
_cell.angle_beta   90.00
_cell.angle_gamma   90.00
#
_symmetry.space_group_name_H-M   'P 1'
#
loop_
_entity.id
_entity.type
_entity.pdbx_description
1 polymer ?
#
loop_
_entity_poly.entity_id
_entity_poly.type
_entity_poly.pdbx_seq_one_letter_code
_entity_poly.pdbx_strand_id
1 'polypeptide(L)'
;MGAKKVRVEFVDGSGQGVGGLNVKATGCGELQTAPTGQAFFLVDEENFAITVNGAEVYKGTLSSLPEKIVFKQDGGSWKAA
;
A
#
# COMPACT_ATOMS: atom_id res chain seq x y z
N MET A 1 20.03 3.05 -5.86
CA MET A 1 19.41 3.42 -4.57
C MET A 1 19.22 2.15 -3.76
N GLY A 2 19.33 2.20 -2.43
CA GLY A 2 19.03 1.04 -1.58
C GLY A 2 17.52 0.89 -1.34
N ALA A 3 17.09 -0.27 -0.84
CA ALA A 3 15.70 -0.51 -0.50
C ALA A 3 15.17 0.55 0.48
N LYS A 4 13.98 1.09 0.21
CA LYS A 4 13.25 1.99 1.10
C LYS A 4 12.05 1.28 1.72
N LYS A 5 11.76 1.64 2.96
CA LYS A 5 10.56 1.19 3.65
C LYS A 5 9.34 1.93 3.10
N VAL A 6 8.43 1.22 2.43
CA VAL A 6 7.13 1.72 2.00
C VAL A 6 6.10 1.30 3.03
N ARG A 7 5.46 2.28 3.67
CA ARG A 7 4.34 2.07 4.59
C ARG A 7 3.03 2.36 3.87
N VAL A 8 2.13 1.38 3.85
CA VAL A 8 0.76 1.54 3.36
C VAL A 8 -0.22 1.34 4.49
N GLU A 9 -1.32 2.08 4.45
CA GLU A 9 -2.39 2.04 5.44
C GLU A 9 -3.74 2.07 4.73
N PHE A 10 -4.56 1.06 4.95
CA PHE A 10 -5.89 0.92 4.36
C PHE A 10 -6.95 1.24 5.39
N VAL A 11 -7.82 2.19 5.09
CA VAL A 11 -8.88 2.64 5.99
C VAL A 11 -10.26 2.66 5.32
N ASP A 12 -11.29 2.34 6.08
CA ASP A 12 -12.69 2.40 5.62
C ASP A 12 -13.22 3.84 5.53
N GLY A 13 -14.51 3.98 5.20
CA GLY A 13 -15.17 5.30 5.11
C GLY A 13 -15.24 6.08 6.42
N SER A 14 -15.02 5.42 7.56
CA SER A 14 -14.96 6.02 8.90
C SER A 14 -13.53 6.32 9.34
N GLY A 15 -12.52 5.96 8.53
CA GLY A 15 -11.11 6.09 8.86
C GLY A 15 -10.57 4.96 9.73
N GLN A 16 -11.31 3.86 9.92
CA GLN A 16 -10.86 2.70 10.68
C GLN A 16 -10.01 1.78 9.80
N GLY A 17 -8.95 1.20 10.38
CA GLY A 17 -8.03 0.32 9.65
C GLY A 17 -8.70 -0.97 9.17
N VAL A 18 -8.42 -1.37 7.92
CA VAL A 18 -8.99 -2.58 7.30
C VAL A 18 -7.92 -3.66 7.17
N GLY A 19 -7.98 -4.63 8.07
CA GLY A 19 -7.08 -5.79 8.10
C GLY A 19 -7.45 -6.92 7.13
N GLY A 20 -6.49 -7.81 6.86
CA GLY A 20 -6.69 -9.02 6.07
C GLY A 20 -6.72 -8.84 4.55
N LEU A 21 -6.37 -7.65 4.04
CA LEU A 21 -6.28 -7.39 2.60
C LEU A 21 -5.00 -8.01 2.06
N ASN A 22 -5.08 -8.70 0.91
CA ASN A 22 -3.89 -9.19 0.22
C ASN A 22 -3.25 -8.01 -0.54
N VAL A 23 -2.05 -7.60 -0.15
CA VAL A 23 -1.36 -6.42 -0.68
C VAL A 23 0.02 -6.82 -1.16
N LYS A 24 0.44 -6.26 -2.30
CA LYS A 24 1.76 -6.49 -2.87
C LYS A 24 2.35 -5.18 -3.37
N ALA A 25 3.65 -5.00 -3.14
CA ALA A 25 4.45 -3.97 -3.79
C ALA A 25 5.30 -4.58 -4.91
N THR A 26 5.69 -3.79 -5.91
CA THR A 26 6.64 -4.23 -6.94
C THR A 26 7.91 -4.81 -6.29
N GLY A 27 8.42 -5.92 -6.84
CA GLY A 27 9.59 -6.62 -6.32
C GLY A 27 9.37 -7.39 -5.00
N CYS A 28 8.21 -7.25 -4.35
CA CYS A 28 7.92 -7.87 -3.06
C CYS A 28 6.99 -9.09 -3.16
N GLY A 29 7.02 -9.95 -2.14
CA GLY A 29 5.99 -10.95 -1.91
C GLY A 29 4.66 -10.32 -1.49
N GLU A 30 3.56 -11.05 -1.69
CA GLU A 30 2.25 -10.65 -1.19
C GLU A 30 2.19 -10.81 0.33
N LEU A 31 1.59 -9.82 1.01
CA LEU A 31 1.40 -9.78 2.46
C LEU A 31 -0.09 -9.54 2.76
N GLN A 32 -0.52 -9.89 3.96
CA GLN A 32 -1.82 -9.46 4.48
C GLN A 32 -1.67 -8.22 5.37
N THR A 33 -2.61 -7.28 5.26
CA THR A 33 -2.64 -6.13 6.17
C THR A 33 -2.90 -6.60 7.61
N ALA A 34 -2.18 -5.99 8.56
CA ALA A 34 -2.44 -6.18 9.99
C ALA A 34 -3.86 -5.71 10.36
N PRO A 35 -4.40 -6.07 11.54
CA PRO A 35 -5.73 -5.60 11.98
C PRO A 35 -5.91 -4.07 11.99
N THR A 36 -4.80 -3.31 12.06
CA THR A 36 -4.78 -1.85 11.96
C THR A 36 -4.81 -1.32 10.52
N GLY A 37 -4.94 -2.19 9.52
CA GLY A 37 -4.93 -1.85 8.09
C GLY A 37 -3.55 -1.59 7.50
N GLN A 38 -2.47 -1.89 8.22
CA GLN A 38 -1.11 -1.55 7.79
C GLN A 38 -0.37 -2.72 7.15
N ALA A 39 0.46 -2.41 6.16
CA ALA A 39 1.49 -3.29 5.65
C ALA A 39 2.79 -2.51 5.39
N PHE A 40 3.92 -3.21 5.45
CA PHE A 40 5.24 -2.63 5.28
C PHE A 40 6.04 -3.43 4.26
N PHE A 41 6.61 -2.73 3.29
CA PHE A 41 7.42 -3.33 2.24
C PHE A 41 8.81 -2.71 2.24
N LEU A 42 9.82 -3.48 1.85
CA LEU A 42 11.15 -2.97 1.53
C LEU A 42 11.27 -3.02 0.00
N VAL A 43 11.12 -1.86 -0.63
CA VAL A 43 11.10 -1.72 -2.09
C VAL A 43 12.42 -1.09 -2.55
N ASP A 44 13.12 -1.72 -3.47
CA ASP A 44 14.38 -1.27 -4.06
C ASP A 44 14.23 -0.70 -5.47
N GLU A 45 13.05 -0.85 -6.07
CA GLU A 45 12.71 -0.31 -7.38
C GLU A 45 12.23 1.15 -7.31
N GLU A 46 12.89 2.05 -8.04
CA GLU A 46 12.57 3.49 -8.02
C GLU A 46 11.13 3.77 -8.47
N ASN A 47 10.66 3.08 -9.51
CA ASN A 47 9.26 3.13 -9.93
C ASN A 47 8.57 1.89 -9.40
N PHE A 48 7.52 2.07 -8.59
CA PHE A 48 6.82 0.95 -7.98
C PHE A 48 5.30 1.15 -8.03
N ALA A 49 4.60 0.04 -7.90
CA ALA A 49 3.16 -0.03 -7.80
C ALA A 49 2.76 -0.77 -6.53
N ILE A 50 1.57 -0.47 -6.03
CA ILE A 50 0.90 -1.24 -4.98
C ILE A 50 -0.34 -1.89 -5.61
N THR A 51 -0.50 -3.18 -5.39
CA THR A 51 -1.71 -3.91 -5.75
C THR A 51 -2.43 -4.41 -4.49
N VAL A 52 -3.75 -4.48 -4.56
CA VAL A 52 -4.63 -5.01 -3.52
C VAL A 52 -5.57 -6.02 -4.16
N ASN A 53 -5.61 -7.24 -3.64
CA ASN A 53 -6.41 -8.34 -4.18
C ASN A 53 -6.21 -8.52 -5.70
N GLY A 54 -4.97 -8.30 -6.18
CA GLY A 54 -4.61 -8.40 -7.59
C GLY A 54 -4.85 -7.15 -8.46
N ALA A 55 -5.51 -6.10 -7.94
CA ALA A 55 -5.74 -4.85 -8.67
C ALA A 55 -4.71 -3.77 -8.29
N GLU A 56 -4.14 -3.06 -9.27
CA GLU A 56 -3.27 -1.91 -9.02
C GLU A 56 -4.08 -0.73 -8.46
N VAL A 57 -3.62 -0.18 -7.32
CA VAL A 57 -4.30 0.93 -6.61
C VAL A 57 -3.40 2.17 -6.48
N TYR A 58 -2.11 2.02 -6.75
CA TYR A 58 -1.13 3.10 -6.70
C TYR A 58 0.04 2.81 -7.62
N LYS A 59 0.59 3.88 -8.19
CA LYS A 59 1.87 3.89 -8.89
C LYS A 59 2.60 5.19 -8.58
N GLY A 60 3.88 5.10 -8.27
CA GLY A 60 4.68 6.27 -7.92
C GLY A 60 6.17 5.97 -7.84
N THR A 61 6.94 6.91 -7.28
CA THR A 61 8.39 6.78 -7.17
C THR A 61 8.88 6.80 -5.73
N LEU A 62 9.98 6.09 -5.45
CA LEU A 62 10.59 6.09 -4.12
C LEU A 62 11.22 7.44 -3.76
N SER A 63 11.64 8.24 -4.75
CA SER A 63 12.14 9.60 -4.54
C SER A 63 11.07 10.58 -4.05
N SER A 64 9.80 10.37 -4.38
CA SER A 64 8.67 11.24 -4.02
C SER A 64 7.77 10.66 -2.93
N LEU A 65 8.18 9.54 -2.31
CA LEU A 65 7.37 8.80 -1.36
C LEU A 65 7.06 9.63 -0.09
N PRO A 66 5.78 9.77 0.30
CA PRO A 66 5.43 10.33 1.59
C PRO A 66 5.82 9.37 2.74
N GLU A 67 5.73 9.82 3.99
CA GLU A 67 5.99 8.95 5.14
C GLU A 67 5.10 7.70 5.17
N LYS A 68 3.85 7.86 4.71
CA LYS A 68 2.88 6.77 4.52
C LYS A 68 1.95 7.07 3.35
N ILE A 69 1.52 6.01 2.67
CA ILE A 69 0.45 6.07 1.68
C ILE A 69 -0.83 5.59 2.35
N VAL A 70 -1.84 6.45 2.43
CA VAL A 70 -3.14 6.09 3.01
C VAL A 70 -4.11 5.82 1.88
N PHE A 71 -4.70 4.63 1.88
CA PHE A 71 -5.73 4.21 0.94
C PHE A 71 -7.09 4.25 1.63
N LYS A 72 -8.03 5.00 1.06
CA LYS A 72 -9.43 5.01 1.48
C LYS A 72 -10.25 4.09 0.60
N GLN A 73 -11.18 3.37 1.22
CA GLN A 73 -12.12 2.53 0.50
C GLN A 73 -13.08 3.39 -0.35
N ASP A 74 -13.19 3.08 -1.64
CA ASP A 74 -14.00 3.82 -2.61
C ASP A 74 -14.76 2.83 -3.52
N GLY A 75 -16.06 2.64 -3.27
CA GLY A 75 -16.93 1.86 -4.15
C GLY A 75 -16.51 0.41 -4.42
N GLY A 76 -15.73 -0.21 -3.52
CA GLY A 76 -15.17 -1.57 -3.69
C GLY A 76 -13.72 -1.61 -4.20
N SER A 77 -13.12 -0.45 -4.46
CA SER A 77 -11.71 -0.26 -4.76
C SER A 77 -11.02 0.55 -3.65
N TRP A 78 -9.74 0.88 -3.87
CA TRP A 78 -8.91 1.67 -2.96
C TRP A 78 -8.31 2.85 -3.71
N LYS A 79 -8.37 4.02 -3.08
CA LYS A 79 -7.79 5.25 -3.63
C LYS A 79 -6.81 5.86 -2.64
N ALA A 80 -5.61 6.19 -3.12
CA ALA A 80 -4.65 6.95 -2.33
C ALA A 80 -5.23 8.35 -2.01
N ALA A 81 -5.22 8.70 -0.72
CA ALA A 81 -5.74 9.95 -0.18
C ALA A 81 -4.67 11.04 -0.05
#